data_AF-A0A9D8IHS3-F1
#
_entry.id   AF-A0A9D8IHS3-F1
#
_cell.length_a   1.000
_cell.length_b   1.000
_cell.length_c   1.000
_cell.angle_alpha   90.00
_cell.angle_beta   90.00
_cell.angle_gamma   90.00
#
_symmetry.space_group_name_H-M   'P 1'
#
loop_
_entity.id
_entity.type
_entity.pdbx_description
1 polymer ?
#
loop_
_entity_poly.entity_id
_entity_poly.type
_entity_poly.pdbx_seq_one_letter_code
_entity_poly.pdbx_strand_id
1 'polypeptide(L)' 'MALRLSKTLGRSPESWLIMQNNYNLWQTRQTINLDEVEELVIA' A
#
# COMPACT_ATOMS: atom_id res chain seq x y z
N MET A 1 -3.69 -12.94 -1.78
CA MET A 1 -4.84 -12.70 -2.69
C MET A 1 -4.42 -12.36 -4.12
N ALA A 2 -3.44 -11.47 -4.32
CA ALA A 2 -2.98 -11.02 -5.65
C ALA A 2 -2.76 -12.14 -6.70
N LEU A 3 -2.03 -13.22 -6.36
CA LEU A 3 -1.81 -14.35 -7.28
C LEU A 3 -3.11 -15.04 -7.71
N ARG A 4 -4.07 -15.19 -6.78
CA ARG A 4 -5.38 -15.78 -7.07
C ARG A 4 -6.17 -14.88 -8.01
N LEU A 5 -6.22 -13.57 -7.72
CA LEU A 5 -6.92 -12.57 -8.54
C LEU A 5 -6.32 -12.47 -9.94
N SER A 6 -4.98 -12.50 -10.06
CA SER A 6 -4.30 -12.53 -11.36
C SER A 6 -4.73 -13.74 -12.19
N LYS A 7 -4.73 -14.94 -11.57
CA LYS A 7 -5.15 -16.18 -12.24
C LYS A 7 -6.63 -16.17 -12.64
N THR A 8 -7.52 -15.58 -11.83
CA THR A 8 -8.97 -15.69 -12.03
C THR A 8 -9.59 -14.50 -12.78
N LEU A 9 -9.02 -13.30 -12.65
CA LEU A 9 -9.57 -12.03 -13.16
C LEU A 9 -8.60 -11.29 -14.09
N GLY A 10 -7.38 -11.79 -14.30
CA GLY A 10 -6.35 -11.14 -15.10
C GLY A 10 -5.59 -10.04 -14.36
N ARG A 11 -4.81 -9.25 -15.12
CA ARG A 11 -3.74 -8.34 -14.63
C ARG A 11 -2.59 -9.07 -13.93
N SER A 12 -1.50 -8.35 -13.70
CA SER A 12 -0.37 -8.89 -12.96
C SER A 12 -0.69 -8.92 -11.45
N PRO A 13 -0.12 -9.87 -10.69
CA PRO A 13 -0.24 -9.88 -9.23
C PRO A 13 0.22 -8.56 -8.59
N GLU A 14 1.27 -7.93 -9.12
CA GLU A 14 1.81 -6.65 -8.66
C GLU A 14 0.77 -5.52 -8.78
N SER A 15 0.03 -5.47 -9.90
CA SER A 15 -1.05 -4.49 -10.08
C SER A 15 -2.13 -4.62 -9.00
N TRP A 16 -2.46 -5.84 -8.59
CA TRP A 16 -3.40 -6.09 -7.50
C TRP A 16 -2.85 -5.67 -6.14
N LEU A 17 -1.55 -5.89 -5.88
CA LEU A 17 -0.91 -5.43 -4.66
C LEU A 17 -0.90 -3.90 -4.56
N ILE A 18 -0.59 -3.21 -5.67
CA ILE A 18 -0.61 -1.74 -5.72
C ILE A 18 -2.01 -1.21 -5.40
N MET A 19 -3.05 -1.81 -5.98
CA MET A 19 -4.43 -1.40 -5.70
C MET A 19 -4.79 -1.55 -4.22
N GLN A 20 -4.43 -2.68 -3.60
CA GLN A 20 -4.68 -2.91 -2.18
C GLN A 20 -3.86 -1.96 -1.31
N ASN A 21 -2.58 -1.73 -1.64
CA ASN A 21 -1.72 -0.81 -0.90
C ASN A 21 -2.25 0.62 -0.96
N ASN A 22 -2.73 1.07 -2.12
CA ASN A 22 -3.32 2.40 -2.27
C ASN A 22 -4.55 2.59 -1.38
N TYR A 23 -5.43 1.59 -1.34
CA TYR A 23 -6.59 1.61 -0.44
C TYR A 23 -6.17 1.65 1.02
N ASN A 24 -5.23 0.79 1.42
CA ASN A 24 -4.71 0.74 2.79
C ASN A 24 -4.09 2.09 3.19
N LEU A 25 -3.25 2.68 2.35
CA LEU A 25 -2.64 3.99 2.60
C LEU A 25 -3.69 5.10 2.71
N TRP A 26 -4.70 5.10 1.83
CA TRP A 26 -5.80 6.05 1.92
C TRP A 26 -6.54 5.95 3.25
N GLN A 27 -6.83 4.73 3.70
CA GLN A 27 -7.49 4.48 4.97
C GLN A 27 -6.62 4.90 6.16
N THR A 28 -5.34 4.51 6.17
CA THR A 28 -4.38 4.86 7.24
C THR A 28 -4.20 6.37 7.38
N ARG A 29 -4.17 7.11 6.26
CA ARG A 29 -4.08 8.58 6.26
C ARG A 29 -5.23 9.28 6.98
N GLN A 30 -6.37 8.62 7.19
CA GLN A 30 -7.50 9.24 7.89
C GLN A 30 -7.29 9.32 9.41
N THR A 31 -6.39 8.50 9.97
CA THR A 31 -6.29 8.34 11.44
C THR A 31 -4.86 8.36 11.97
N ILE A 32 -3.85 8.28 11.12
CA ILE A 32 -2.45 8.23 11.56
C ILE A 32 -1.97 9.61 11.98
N ASN A 33 -1.38 9.71 13.18
CA ASN A 33 -0.62 10.89 13.61
C ASN A 33 0.86 10.65 13.29
N LEU A 34 1.47 11.56 12.53
CA LEU A 34 2.88 11.54 12.16
C LEU A 34 3.64 12.79 12.63
N ASP A 35 3.06 13.60 13.53
CA ASP A 35 3.60 14.91 13.94
C ASP A 35 4.99 14.81 14.59
N GLU A 36 5.30 13.69 15.25
CA GLU A 36 6.60 13.44 15.90
C GLU A 36 7.60 12.68 15.00
N VAL A 37 7.24 12.44 13.73
CA VAL A 37 8.09 11.67 12.79
C VAL A 37 8.92 12.61 11.94
N GLU A 38 10.24 12.47 12.00
CA GLU A 38 11.21 13.27 11.25
C GLU A 38 12.08 12.43 10.30
N GLU A 39 12.65 13.06 9.27
CA GLU A 39 13.58 12.40 8.35
C GLU A 39 14.90 12.05 9.06
N LEU A 40 15.38 10.83 8.87
CA LEU A 40 16.63 10.37 9.47
C LEU A 40 17.83 10.97 8.72
N VAL A 41 18.58 11.85 9.38
CA VAL A 41 19.87 12.34 8.89
C VAL A 41 20.98 11.38 9.32
N ILE A 42 21.57 10.68 8.35
CA ILE A 42 22.74 9.83 8.56
C ILE A 42 23.96 10.57 7.99
N ALA A 43 24.99 10.77 8.82
CA ALA A 43 26.26 11.43 8.47
C ALA A 43 27.27 10.48 7.83
#